data_AF-A0A916TF34-F1
#
_entry.id   AF-A0A916TF34-F1
#
_cell.length_a   1.000
_cell.length_b   1.000
_cell.length_c   1.000
_cell.angle_alpha   90.00
_cell.angle_beta   90.00
_cell.angle_gamma   90.00
#
_symmetry.space_group_name_H-M   'P 1'
#
loop_
_entity.id
_entity.type
_entity.pdbx_description
1 polymer ?
#
loop_
_entity_poly.entity_id
_entity_poly.type
_entity_poly.pdbx_seq_one_letter_code
_entity_poly.pdbx_strand_id
1 'polypeptide(L)'
;MFGVFAVLAIVNEPAPVAGAETHEGTCSLISGNTLVVEPCSIRVSANAFSATYVLEWKSGHKTIMKLHSDGNTVNGEPALQVRAPADVMAKSECFEQTTYRDIYCSFIPGIQ
;
A
#
# COMPACT_ATOMS: atom_id res chain seq x y z
N MET A 1 21.09 5.83 50.65
CA MET A 1 20.23 4.76 50.11
C MET A 1 19.32 5.42 49.08
N PHE A 2 19.67 5.30 47.80
CA PHE A 2 18.95 5.94 46.69
C PHE A 2 17.78 5.04 46.28
N GLY A 3 16.54 5.54 46.36
CA GLY A 3 15.37 4.89 45.78
C GLY A 3 14.86 5.72 44.61
N VAL A 4 15.17 5.30 43.38
CA VAL A 4 14.65 5.90 42.15
C VAL A 4 13.25 5.31 41.91
N PHE A 5 12.24 6.16 41.85
CA PHE A 5 10.89 5.79 41.41
C PHE A 5 10.90 5.61 39.89
N ALA A 6 10.66 4.39 39.42
CA ALA A 6 10.42 4.12 38.01
C ALA A 6 8.97 4.52 37.68
N VAL A 7 8.81 5.62 36.93
CA VAL A 7 7.55 5.96 36.28
C VAL A 7 7.37 4.99 35.11
N LEU A 8 6.41 4.06 35.22
CA LEU A 8 5.95 3.29 34.08
C LEU A 8 5.24 4.24 33.12
N ALA A 9 5.86 4.57 32.00
CA ALA A 9 5.15 5.14 30.87
C ALA A 9 4.24 4.06 30.30
N ILE A 10 2.93 4.21 30.53
CA ILE A 10 1.91 3.43 29.85
C ILE A 10 1.88 3.97 28.42
N VAL A 11 2.64 3.37 27.52
CA VAL A 11 2.47 3.63 26.09
C VAL A 11 1.09 3.08 25.76
N ASN A 12 0.15 3.98 25.47
CA ASN A 12 -1.15 3.61 24.94
C ASN A 12 -0.96 3.23 23.46
N GLU A 13 -0.29 2.11 23.23
CA GLU A 13 -0.18 1.52 21.90
C GLU A 13 -1.59 1.09 21.49
N PRO A 14 -2.14 1.59 20.36
CA PRO A 14 -3.43 1.10 19.88
C PRO A 14 -3.33 -0.41 19.72
N ALA A 15 -4.32 -1.12 20.26
CA ALA A 15 -4.41 -2.58 20.17
C ALA A 15 -4.09 -3.03 18.73
N PRO A 16 -3.37 -4.15 18.54
CA PRO A 16 -3.06 -4.65 17.22
C PRO A 16 -4.37 -4.88 16.48
N VAL A 17 -4.71 -3.96 15.57
CA VAL A 17 -5.58 -4.25 14.43
C VAL A 17 -5.00 -5.53 13.83
N ALA A 18 -5.82 -6.55 13.56
CA ALA A 18 -5.39 -7.78 12.92
C ALA A 18 -4.29 -7.45 11.88
N GLY A 19 -3.08 -7.97 12.17
CA GLY A 19 -1.81 -7.27 11.98
C GLY A 19 -1.63 -6.69 10.58
N ALA A 20 -1.15 -5.45 10.51
CA ALA A 20 -0.65 -4.93 9.25
C ALA A 20 0.49 -5.86 8.77
N GLU A 21 0.30 -6.49 7.62
CA GLU A 21 1.29 -7.40 7.04
C GLU A 21 2.22 -6.63 6.13
N THR A 22 3.52 -6.88 6.24
CA THR A 22 4.52 -6.29 5.34
C THR A 22 5.02 -7.38 4.41
N HIS A 23 4.93 -7.10 3.11
CA HIS A 23 5.33 -8.00 2.03
C HIS A 23 6.36 -7.31 1.14
N GLU A 24 7.37 -8.04 0.69
CA GLU A 24 8.26 -7.54 -0.35
C GLU A 24 7.69 -7.91 -1.72
N GLY A 25 7.67 -6.96 -2.64
CA GLY A 25 7.03 -7.13 -3.93
C GLY A 25 7.65 -6.29 -5.03
N THR A 26 6.96 -6.26 -6.16
CA THR A 26 7.29 -5.38 -7.28
C THR A 26 6.14 -4.40 -7.46
N CYS A 27 6.47 -3.12 -7.53
CA CYS A 27 5.53 -2.05 -7.82
C CYS A 27 5.77 -1.54 -9.23
N SER A 28 4.69 -1.14 -9.90
CA SER A 28 4.76 -0.54 -11.22
C SER A 28 3.88 0.70 -11.30
N LEU A 29 4.35 1.72 -12.00
CA LEU A 29 3.68 2.99 -12.19
C LEU A 29 3.72 3.30 -13.68
N ILE A 30 2.54 3.47 -14.26
CA ILE A 30 2.39 3.99 -15.61
C ILE A 30 1.86 5.40 -15.49
N SER A 31 2.63 6.36 -16.00
CA SER A 31 2.22 7.75 -16.11
C SER A 31 2.48 8.23 -17.55
N GLY A 32 1.39 8.48 -18.28
CA GLY A 32 1.45 8.73 -19.73
C GLY A 32 2.07 7.56 -20.50
N ASN A 33 3.25 7.77 -21.08
CA ASN A 33 4.02 6.75 -21.82
C ASN A 33 5.20 6.17 -21.02
N THR A 34 5.35 6.57 -19.77
CA THR A 34 6.45 6.12 -18.91
C THR A 34 5.98 4.97 -18.04
N LEU A 35 6.72 3.85 -18.08
CA LEU A 35 6.56 2.73 -17.16
C LEU A 35 7.76 2.68 -16.22
N VAL A 36 7.49 2.76 -14.92
CA VAL A 36 8.48 2.56 -13.85
C VAL A 36 8.18 1.22 -13.19
N VAL A 37 9.18 0.36 -13.05
CA VAL A 37 9.06 -0.94 -12.36
C VAL A 37 10.21 -1.07 -11.38
N GLU A 38 9.89 -1.19 -10.09
CA GLU A 38 10.90 -1.26 -9.03
C GLU A 38 10.45 -2.21 -7.90
N PRO A 39 11.41 -2.80 -7.16
CA PRO A 39 11.11 -3.44 -5.90
C PRO A 39 10.49 -2.45 -4.92
N CYS A 40 9.51 -2.91 -4.16
CA CYS A 40 8.84 -2.12 -3.13
C CYS A 40 8.45 -2.98 -1.93
N SER A 41 8.36 -2.33 -0.77
CA SER A 41 7.75 -2.90 0.43
C SER A 41 6.27 -2.53 0.46
N ILE A 42 5.40 -3.51 0.58
CA ILE A 42 3.95 -3.38 0.53
C ILE A 42 3.41 -3.70 1.91
N ARG A 43 2.90 -2.68 2.61
CA ARG A 43 2.24 -2.85 3.91
C ARG A 43 0.74 -2.85 3.72
N VAL A 44 0.08 -3.94 4.12
CA VAL A 44 -1.36 -4.13 3.99
C VAL A 44 -1.99 -4.09 5.36
N SER A 45 -2.96 -3.21 5.56
CA SER A 45 -3.79 -3.17 6.75
C SER A 45 -5.24 -3.27 6.33
N ALA A 46 -5.93 -4.33 6.76
CA ALA A 46 -7.30 -4.61 6.36
C ALA A 46 -8.22 -4.85 7.56
N ASN A 47 -9.48 -4.53 7.39
CA ASN A 47 -10.58 -4.85 8.29
C ASN A 47 -11.79 -5.34 7.47
N ALA A 48 -12.93 -5.56 8.14
CA ALA A 48 -14.13 -6.10 7.48
C ALA A 48 -14.71 -5.23 6.35
N PHE A 49 -14.36 -3.94 6.29
CA PHE A 49 -14.94 -2.96 5.36
C PHE A 49 -13.91 -2.36 4.39
N SER A 50 -12.62 -2.43 4.72
CA SER A 50 -11.59 -1.73 3.97
C SER A 50 -10.22 -2.37 4.05
N ALA A 51 -9.41 -2.06 3.05
CA ALA A 51 -7.99 -2.39 3.01
C ALA A 51 -7.18 -1.16 2.62
N THR A 52 -6.03 -0.96 3.27
CA THR A 52 -5.06 0.06 2.94
C THR A 52 -3.75 -0.61 2.57
N TYR A 53 -3.27 -0.35 1.37
CA TYR A 53 -1.97 -0.78 0.88
C TYR A 53 -1.05 0.44 0.85
N VAL A 54 0.11 0.30 1.48
CA VAL A 54 1.16 1.31 1.48
C VAL A 54 2.34 0.73 0.73
N LEU A 55 2.63 1.29 -0.44
CA LEU A 55 3.70 0.86 -1.34
C LEU A 55 4.87 1.82 -1.13
N GLU A 56 5.95 1.33 -0.53
CA GLU A 56 7.19 2.07 -0.34
C GLU A 56 8.23 1.55 -1.33
N TRP A 57 8.52 2.38 -2.32
CA TRP A 57 9.40 2.06 -3.43
C TRP A 57 10.85 2.18 -2.98
N LYS A 58 11.74 1.38 -3.56
CA LYS A 58 13.18 1.45 -3.23
C LYS A 58 13.80 2.82 -3.56
N SER A 59 13.26 3.53 -4.54
CA SER A 59 13.63 4.93 -4.87
C SER A 59 13.20 5.96 -3.81
N GLY A 60 12.42 5.55 -2.81
CA GLY A 60 11.89 6.41 -1.74
C GLY A 60 10.52 7.01 -2.05
N HIS A 61 9.94 6.73 -3.22
CA HIS A 61 8.55 7.10 -3.51
C HIS A 61 7.57 6.29 -2.64
N LYS A 62 6.45 6.91 -2.27
CA LYS A 62 5.42 6.28 -1.45
C LYS A 62 4.05 6.49 -2.08
N THR A 63 3.33 5.38 -2.23
CA THR A 63 1.95 5.38 -2.73
C THR A 63 1.03 4.77 -1.67
N ILE A 64 -0.14 5.37 -1.45
CA ILE A 64 -1.16 4.84 -0.54
C ILE A 64 -2.41 4.52 -1.34
N MET A 65 -2.81 3.26 -1.34
CA MET A 65 -4.01 2.79 -2.01
C MET A 65 -5.02 2.37 -0.94
N LYS A 66 -6.23 2.91 -1.00
CA LYS A 66 -7.31 2.55 -0.08
C LYS A 66 -8.43 1.91 -0.88
N LEU A 67 -8.83 0.73 -0.45
CA LEU A 67 -9.94 -0.02 -1.01
C LEU A 67 -11.06 0.03 0.01
N HIS A 68 -12.24 0.47 -0.43
CA HIS A 68 -13.41 0.58 0.42
C HIS A 68 -14.66 0.34 -0.43
N SER A 69 -15.76 -0.11 0.21
CA SER A 69 -17.00 -0.43 -0.49
C SER A 69 -17.68 0.77 -1.15
N ASP A 70 -17.35 1.99 -0.75
CA ASP A 70 -17.88 3.26 -1.29
C ASP A 70 -16.97 3.90 -2.34
N GLY A 71 -15.78 3.33 -2.59
CA GLY A 71 -14.84 3.81 -3.59
C GLY A 71 -13.39 3.54 -3.23
N ASN A 72 -12.57 3.34 -4.26
CA ASN A 72 -11.13 3.20 -4.08
C ASN A 72 -10.46 4.55 -4.26
N THR A 73 -9.32 4.75 -3.59
CA THR A 73 -8.47 5.91 -3.79
C THR A 73 -7.00 5.52 -3.91
N VAL A 74 -6.24 6.30 -4.65
CA VAL A 74 -4.78 6.26 -4.66
C VAL A 74 -4.28 7.67 -4.33
N ASN A 75 -3.42 7.79 -3.32
CA ASN A 75 -2.91 9.07 -2.81
C ASN A 75 -4.02 10.10 -2.48
N GLY A 76 -5.21 9.62 -2.10
CA GLY A 76 -6.37 10.47 -1.78
C GLY A 76 -7.25 10.82 -2.97
N GLU A 77 -6.81 10.56 -4.20
CA GLU A 77 -7.60 10.76 -5.41
C GLU A 77 -8.46 9.53 -5.72
N PRO A 78 -9.68 9.69 -6.26
CA PRO A 78 -10.50 8.56 -6.66
C PRO A 78 -9.77 7.68 -7.67
N ALA A 79 -9.95 6.37 -7.53
CA ALA A 79 -9.30 5.39 -8.37
C ALA A 79 -10.23 4.23 -8.70
N LEU A 80 -9.97 3.59 -9.83
CA LEU A 80 -10.69 2.42 -10.30
C LEU A 80 -9.74 1.24 -10.37
N GLN A 81 -10.19 0.07 -9.90
CA GLN A 81 -9.44 -1.16 -10.12
C GLN A 81 -9.48 -1.49 -11.61
N VAL A 82 -8.32 -1.71 -12.21
CA VAL A 82 -8.17 -2.02 -13.63
C VAL A 82 -7.41 -3.32 -13.80
N ARG A 83 -7.56 -3.93 -14.98
CA ARG A 83 -6.73 -5.07 -15.34
C ARG A 83 -5.29 -4.63 -15.52
N ALA A 84 -4.34 -5.44 -15.07
CA ALA A 84 -2.93 -5.23 -15.36
C ALA A 84 -2.69 -5.06 -16.87
N PRO A 85 -2.08 -3.94 -17.31
CA PRO A 85 -1.68 -3.75 -18.70
C PRO A 85 -0.70 -4.84 -19.15
N ALA A 86 -0.60 -5.07 -20.46
CA ALA A 86 0.26 -6.13 -21.01
C ALA A 86 1.75 -5.96 -20.66
N ASP A 87 2.19 -4.71 -20.46
CA ASP A 87 3.56 -4.35 -20.08
C ASP A 87 3.83 -4.49 -18.57
N VAL A 88 2.80 -4.81 -17.78
CA VAL A 88 2.89 -5.06 -16.34
C VAL A 88 2.70 -6.56 -16.09
N MET A 89 3.21 -7.06 -14.96
CA MET A 89 3.01 -8.44 -14.57
C MET A 89 1.51 -8.77 -14.54
N ALA A 90 1.09 -9.79 -15.30
CA ALA A 90 -0.32 -10.11 -15.51
C ALA A 90 -1.11 -10.47 -14.22
N LYS A 91 -0.40 -10.72 -13.11
CA LYS A 91 -0.95 -11.04 -11.78
C LYS A 91 -0.92 -9.84 -10.81
N SER A 92 -0.50 -8.66 -11.27
CA SER A 92 -0.50 -7.47 -10.42
C SER A 92 -1.92 -6.98 -10.18
N GLU A 93 -2.18 -6.48 -8.98
CA GLU A 93 -3.36 -5.67 -8.71
C GLU A 93 -3.09 -4.23 -9.12
N CYS A 94 -3.94 -3.67 -9.98
CA CYS A 94 -3.73 -2.35 -10.57
C CYS A 94 -4.89 -1.41 -10.33
N PHE A 95 -4.58 -0.14 -10.10
CA PHE A 95 -5.55 0.92 -9.84
C PHE A 95 -5.19 2.16 -10.66
N GLU A 96 -6.13 2.63 -11.47
CA GLU A 96 -6.00 3.87 -12.25
C GLU A 96 -6.61 5.02 -11.48
N GLN A 97 -5.84 6.08 -11.24
CA GLN A 97 -6.36 7.34 -10.70
C GLN A 97 -7.23 8.03 -11.74
N THR A 98 -8.44 8.45 -11.35
CA THR A 98 -9.35 9.11 -12.27
C THR A 98 -8.89 10.52 -12.64
N THR A 99 -8.15 11.18 -11.75
CA THR A 99 -7.70 12.57 -11.90
C THR A 99 -6.52 12.69 -12.86
N TYR A 100 -5.47 11.88 -12.65
CA TYR A 100 -4.21 11.96 -13.40
C TYR A 100 -4.06 10.86 -14.46
N ARG A 101 -4.93 9.84 -14.44
CA ARG A 101 -4.83 8.65 -15.31
C ARG A 101 -3.54 7.84 -15.10
N ASP A 102 -2.89 8.05 -13.97
CA ASP A 102 -1.75 7.25 -13.54
C ASP A 102 -2.24 5.87 -13.06
N ILE A 103 -1.56 4.81 -13.47
CA ILE A 103 -1.88 3.43 -13.08
C ILE A 103 -0.81 2.94 -12.13
N TYR A 104 -1.23 2.58 -10.92
CA TYR A 104 -0.38 2.01 -9.89
C TYR A 104 -0.68 0.53 -9.76
N CYS A 105 0.34 -0.30 -9.88
CA CYS A 105 0.23 -1.75 -9.80
C CYS A 105 1.15 -2.30 -8.72
N SER A 106 0.71 -3.31 -7.98
CA SER A 106 1.53 -4.05 -7.04
C SER A 106 1.43 -5.55 -7.28
N PHE A 107 2.55 -6.25 -7.09
CA PHE A 107 2.64 -7.69 -7.14
C PHE A 107 3.38 -8.21 -5.91
N ILE A 108 2.72 -9.07 -5.14
CA ILE A 108 3.33 -9.80 -4.03
C ILE A 108 3.63 -11.23 -4.50
N PRO A 109 4.91 -11.64 -4.64
CA PRO A 109 5.26 -13.00 -5.00
C PRO A 109 4.83 -13.99 -3.89
N GLY A 110 4.15 -15.06 -4.28
CA GLY A 110 3.80 -16.17 -3.38
C GLY A 110 2.43 -16.08 -2.70
N ILE A 111 1.71 -14.97 -2.87
CA ILE A 111 0.29 -14.85 -2.51
C ILE A 111 -0.52 -15.02 -3.79
N GLN A 112 -1.09 -16.21 -4.00
CA GLN A 112 -2.01 -16.55 -5.11
C GLN A 112 -3.19 -17.34 -4.59
#